data_AF-A0A1V5TPX8-F1
#
_entry.id   AF-A0A1V5TPX8-F1
#
_cell.length_a   1.000
_cell.length_b   1.000
_cell.length_c   1.000
_cell.angle_alpha   90.00
_cell.angle_beta   90.00
_cell.angle_gamma   90.00
#
_symmetry.space_group_name_H-M   'P 1'
#
loop_
_entity.id
_entity.type
_entity.pdbx_description
1 polymer ?
#
loop_
_entity_poly.entity_id
_entity_poly.type
_entity_poly.pdbx_seq_one_letter_code
_entity_poly.pdbx_strand_id
1 'polypeptide(L)'
;MAEKKPKGNKKETKQEPQKSVHGMYYYIKKAWKKPDSKVLMARMKEWRESPTQIKVEKPLRLDRARALGYKDKKGFVVIRVKVKRGGHKRPRPIKGRRGKRMHTRKNLKMSYKWIAEQRVANKHTNLEVLNSYKIGKDGINYFYEVICVDPQRPEIKNDKTINWIVNRKNKNRVFRGLTSSAKKSRGLRDKSPTNKNRPSRRAGQKPNPPSGRRYILHR
;
A
#
# COMPACT_ATOMS: atom_id res chain seq x y z
N MET A 1 -23.81 11.21 77.39
CA MET A 1 -22.80 10.27 76.84
C MET A 1 -22.97 10.25 75.32
N ALA A 2 -21.96 10.68 74.56
CA ALA A 2 -22.07 10.90 73.12
C ALA A 2 -21.97 9.57 72.35
N GLU A 3 -23.01 9.29 71.55
CA GLU A 3 -23.15 8.09 70.72
C GLU A 3 -22.18 8.14 69.53
N LYS A 4 -21.21 7.21 69.47
CA LYS A 4 -20.27 7.11 68.36
C LYS A 4 -20.99 6.55 67.13
N LYS A 5 -21.18 7.39 66.11
CA LYS A 5 -21.64 6.93 64.78
C LYS A 5 -20.65 5.92 64.17
N PRO A 6 -21.11 4.77 63.64
CA PRO A 6 -20.22 3.81 62.98
C PRO A 6 -19.69 4.40 61.67
N LYS A 7 -18.37 4.26 61.44
CA LYS A 7 -17.72 4.61 60.18
C LYS A 7 -18.18 3.63 59.10
N GLY A 8 -19.00 4.10 58.16
CA GLY A 8 -19.41 3.33 57.00
C GLY A 8 -18.20 2.95 56.14
N ASN A 9 -17.94 1.65 56.02
CA ASN A 9 -16.97 1.09 55.08
C ASN A 9 -17.37 1.46 53.64
N LYS A 10 -16.59 2.33 52.99
CA LYS A 10 -16.67 2.53 51.55
C LYS A 10 -16.24 1.23 50.86
N LYS A 11 -17.20 0.40 50.44
CA LYS A 11 -16.94 -0.70 49.52
C LYS A 11 -16.46 -0.07 48.21
N GLU A 12 -15.16 -0.17 47.93
CA GLU A 12 -14.62 0.07 46.60
C GLU A 12 -15.25 -0.91 45.63
N THR A 13 -16.31 -0.48 44.94
CA THR A 13 -16.87 -1.19 43.80
C THR A 13 -15.81 -1.21 42.70
N LYS A 14 -15.08 -2.32 42.59
CA LYS A 14 -14.26 -2.64 41.42
C LYS A 14 -15.21 -2.70 40.22
N GLN A 15 -15.28 -1.62 39.44
CA GLN A 15 -15.99 -1.62 38.17
C GLN A 15 -15.32 -2.66 37.27
N GLU A 16 -16.06 -3.72 36.93
CA GLU A 16 -15.62 -4.66 35.90
C GLU A 16 -15.34 -3.89 34.59
N PRO A 17 -14.21 -4.15 33.90
CA PRO A 17 -13.90 -3.43 32.68
C PRO A 17 -14.99 -3.73 31.66
N GLN A 18 -15.71 -2.68 31.24
CA GLN A 18 -16.78 -2.79 30.25
C GLN A 18 -16.28 -3.59 29.03
N LYS A 19 -16.97 -4.70 28.70
CA LYS A 19 -16.66 -5.50 27.52
C LYS A 19 -16.85 -4.62 26.28
N SER A 20 -15.75 -4.14 25.72
CA SER A 20 -15.78 -3.31 24.51
C SER A 20 -16.42 -4.10 23.36
N VAL A 21 -17.56 -3.61 22.87
CA VAL A 21 -18.28 -4.22 21.76
C VAL A 21 -17.52 -3.93 20.47
N HIS A 22 -16.88 -4.97 19.93
CA HIS A 22 -16.12 -4.87 18.69
C HIS A 22 -16.99 -5.27 17.49
N GLY A 23 -16.93 -4.49 16.40
CA GLY A 23 -17.63 -4.83 15.16
C GLY A 23 -17.00 -5.99 14.38
N MET A 24 -17.74 -6.56 13.42
CA MET A 24 -17.31 -7.72 12.61
C MET A 24 -15.90 -7.58 12.00
N TYR A 25 -15.56 -6.43 11.42
CA TYR A 25 -14.25 -6.21 10.80
C TYR A 25 -13.07 -6.33 11.77
N TYR A 26 -13.28 -6.05 13.06
CA TYR A 26 -12.26 -6.24 14.08
C TYR A 26 -11.92 -7.73 14.23
N TYR A 27 -12.92 -8.59 14.30
CA TYR A 27 -12.73 -10.03 14.41
C TYR A 27 -12.11 -10.63 13.16
N ILE A 28 -12.52 -10.19 11.97
CA ILE A 28 -11.87 -10.60 10.70
C ILE A 28 -10.39 -10.23 10.73
N LYS A 29 -10.05 -8.99 11.11
CA LYS A 29 -8.65 -8.55 11.24
C LYS A 29 -7.88 -9.38 12.27
N LYS A 30 -8.51 -9.78 13.38
CA LYS A 30 -7.91 -10.65 14.41
C LYS A 30 -7.66 -12.06 13.88
N ALA A 31 -8.61 -12.65 13.16
CA ALA A 31 -8.47 -13.97 12.52
C ALA A 31 -7.30 -14.00 11.53
N TRP A 32 -7.10 -12.94 10.74
CA TRP A 32 -5.97 -12.83 9.80
C TRP A 32 -4.58 -12.68 10.47
N LYS A 33 -4.51 -12.47 11.79
CA LYS A 33 -3.21 -12.47 12.50
C LYS A 33 -2.68 -13.89 12.69
N LYS A 34 -3.56 -14.86 12.91
CA LYS A 34 -3.25 -16.29 13.07
C LYS A 34 -4.21 -17.11 12.19
N PRO A 35 -4.03 -17.08 10.85
CA PRO A 35 -4.90 -17.82 9.95
C PRO A 35 -4.69 -19.33 10.12
N ASP A 36 -5.76 -20.10 9.92
CA ASP A 36 -5.68 -21.56 9.89
C ASP A 36 -4.73 -22.03 8.77
N SER A 37 -3.78 -22.89 9.13
CA SER A 37 -2.73 -23.38 8.25
C SER A 37 -3.29 -24.24 7.12
N LYS A 38 -4.29 -25.08 7.41
CA LYS A 38 -4.91 -25.97 6.41
C LYS A 38 -5.59 -25.16 5.30
N VAL A 39 -6.41 -24.19 5.69
CA VAL A 39 -7.09 -23.29 4.75
C VAL A 39 -6.09 -22.46 3.93
N LEU A 40 -5.03 -21.95 4.58
CA LEU A 40 -4.01 -21.19 3.86
C LEU A 40 -3.24 -22.06 2.86
N MET A 41 -2.92 -23.31 3.22
CA MET A 41 -2.19 -24.24 2.36
C MET A 41 -3.01 -24.64 1.12
N ALA A 42 -4.31 -24.92 1.29
CA ALA A 42 -5.21 -25.21 0.19
C ALA A 42 -5.26 -24.04 -0.82
N ARG A 43 -5.43 -22.81 -0.32
CA ARG A 43 -5.37 -21.59 -1.15
C ARG A 43 -4.04 -21.42 -1.85
N MET A 44 -2.92 -21.72 -1.19
CA MET A 44 -1.59 -21.62 -1.80
C MET A 44 -1.38 -22.63 -2.92
N LYS A 45 -2.03 -23.80 -2.88
CA LYS A 45 -1.99 -24.78 -3.98
C LYS A 45 -2.71 -24.19 -5.21
N GLU A 46 -3.95 -23.74 -5.02
CA GLU A 46 -4.76 -23.09 -6.06
C GLU A 46 -4.04 -21.88 -6.70
N TRP A 47 -3.42 -21.02 -5.89
CA TRP A 47 -2.77 -19.80 -6.39
C TRP A 47 -1.46 -20.08 -7.15
N ARG A 48 -0.82 -21.22 -6.90
CA ARG A 48 0.39 -21.63 -7.64
C ARG A 48 0.04 -21.99 -9.07
N GLU A 49 -1.04 -22.76 -9.24
CA GLU A 49 -1.57 -23.22 -10.53
C GLU A 49 -2.23 -22.08 -11.32
N SER A 50 -2.86 -21.13 -10.63
CA SER A 50 -3.49 -19.94 -11.22
C SER A 50 -2.53 -19.10 -12.09
N PRO A 51 -3.03 -18.34 -13.09
CA PRO A 51 -2.20 -17.44 -13.89
C PRO A 51 -1.59 -16.30 -13.05
N THR A 52 -0.64 -15.55 -13.62
CA THR A 52 0.09 -14.50 -12.88
C THR A 52 -0.82 -13.39 -12.35
N GLN A 53 -1.86 -13.06 -13.09
CA GLN A 53 -2.88 -12.08 -12.75
C GLN A 53 -4.25 -12.69 -13.02
N ILE A 54 -5.12 -12.68 -12.02
CA ILE A 54 -6.49 -13.16 -12.13
C ILE A 54 -7.44 -12.15 -11.50
N LYS A 55 -8.54 -11.84 -12.18
CA LYS A 55 -9.62 -11.03 -11.63
C LYS A 55 -10.36 -11.90 -10.61
N VAL A 56 -10.56 -11.38 -9.39
CA VAL A 56 -11.31 -12.05 -8.33
C VAL A 56 -12.63 -11.31 -8.16
N GLU A 57 -13.70 -12.06 -7.95
CA GLU A 57 -15.04 -11.48 -7.76
C GLU A 57 -15.12 -10.65 -6.48
N LYS A 58 -14.70 -11.22 -5.35
CA LYS A 58 -14.70 -10.57 -4.04
C LYS A 58 -13.31 -10.60 -3.39
N PRO A 59 -12.94 -9.57 -2.61
CA PRO A 59 -11.66 -9.55 -1.92
C PRO A 59 -11.59 -10.67 -0.86
N LEU A 60 -10.45 -11.37 -0.80
CA LEU A 60 -10.22 -12.39 0.23
C LEU A 60 -10.20 -11.79 1.64
N ARG A 61 -9.63 -10.59 1.75
CA ARG A 61 -9.51 -9.84 3.00
C ARG A 61 -10.41 -8.63 2.99
N LEU A 62 -11.68 -8.84 3.32
CA LEU A 62 -12.66 -7.76 3.34
C LEU A 62 -12.29 -6.65 4.34
N ASP A 63 -11.76 -7.00 5.52
CA ASP A 63 -11.25 -6.06 6.53
C ASP A 63 -10.24 -5.08 5.91
N ARG A 64 -9.26 -5.63 5.19
CA ARG A 64 -8.15 -4.86 4.67
C ARG A 64 -8.54 -4.11 3.42
N ALA A 65 -9.39 -4.69 2.58
CA ALA A 65 -9.90 -4.05 1.38
C ALA A 65 -10.72 -2.80 1.74
N ARG A 66 -11.67 -2.91 2.68
CA ARG A 66 -12.50 -1.80 3.17
C ARG A 66 -11.65 -0.68 3.76
N ALA A 67 -10.67 -1.02 4.61
CA ALA A 67 -9.73 -0.05 5.18
C ALA A 67 -8.85 0.67 4.13
N LEU A 68 -8.75 0.15 2.91
CA LEU A 68 -8.00 0.73 1.81
C LEU A 68 -8.89 1.43 0.77
N GLY A 69 -10.20 1.50 1.01
CA GLY A 69 -11.17 2.23 0.19
C GLY A 69 -11.94 1.37 -0.83
N TYR A 70 -11.88 0.03 -0.74
CA TYR A 70 -12.76 -0.83 -1.53
C TYR A 70 -14.22 -0.62 -1.12
N LYS A 71 -15.11 -0.51 -2.11
CA LYS A 71 -16.56 -0.61 -1.93
C LYS A 71 -17.11 -1.68 -2.86
N ASP A 72 -18.09 -2.43 -2.37
CA ASP A 72 -18.78 -3.42 -3.18
C ASP A 72 -19.85 -2.73 -4.03
N LYS A 73 -19.42 -2.20 -5.17
CA LYS A 73 -20.27 -1.55 -6.17
C LYS A 73 -19.62 -1.65 -7.54
N LYS A 74 -20.41 -1.43 -8.60
CA LYS A 74 -19.94 -1.42 -9.98
C LYS A 74 -18.79 -0.41 -10.16
N GLY A 75 -17.76 -0.84 -10.90
CA GLY A 75 -16.54 -0.07 -11.14
C GLY A 75 -15.37 -0.39 -10.21
N PHE A 76 -15.57 -1.06 -9.07
CA PHE A 76 -14.45 -1.63 -8.31
C PHE A 76 -14.07 -3.00 -8.86
N VAL A 77 -12.77 -3.23 -9.03
CA VAL A 77 -12.22 -4.51 -9.50
C VAL A 77 -11.08 -4.93 -8.59
N VAL A 78 -11.09 -6.18 -8.15
CA VAL A 78 -9.99 -6.75 -7.36
C VAL A 78 -9.23 -7.73 -8.23
N ILE A 79 -7.91 -7.55 -8.31
CA ILE A 79 -7.03 -8.39 -9.13
C ILE A 79 -6.00 -9.04 -8.21
N ARG A 80 -6.00 -10.37 -8.17
CA ARG A 80 -4.98 -11.16 -7.46
C ARG A 80 -3.77 -11.32 -8.36
N VAL A 81 -2.60 -11.07 -7.79
CA VAL A 81 -1.32 -11.08 -8.50
C VAL A 81 -0.28 -11.87 -7.73
N LYS A 82 0.43 -12.76 -8.43
CA LYS A 82 1.65 -13.40 -7.91
C LYS A 82 2.91 -12.69 -8.42
N VAL A 83 3.84 -12.42 -7.52
CA VAL A 83 5.12 -11.77 -7.80
C VAL A 83 6.25 -12.63 -7.26
N LYS A 84 7.18 -13.04 -8.14
CA LYS A 84 8.35 -13.84 -7.78
C LYS A 84 9.17 -13.15 -6.68
N ARG A 85 9.52 -13.92 -5.65
CA ARG A 85 10.36 -13.55 -4.51
C ARG A 85 11.84 -13.65 -4.90
N GLY A 86 12.67 -13.02 -4.08
CA GLY A 86 14.12 -13.08 -4.21
C GLY A 86 14.72 -11.83 -4.87
N GLY A 87 16.05 -11.72 -4.75
CA GLY A 87 16.78 -10.58 -5.32
C GLY A 87 16.63 -10.49 -6.83
N HIS A 88 16.74 -9.28 -7.35
CA HIS A 88 16.77 -9.07 -8.79
C HIS A 88 18.21 -9.13 -9.30
N LYS A 89 18.38 -9.59 -10.54
CA LYS A 89 19.65 -9.57 -11.25
C LYS A 89 19.57 -8.60 -12.42
N ARG A 90 20.68 -7.93 -12.74
CA ARG A 90 20.89 -7.21 -14.00
C ARG A 90 21.74 -8.06 -14.93
N PRO A 91 21.59 -7.93 -16.26
CA PRO A 91 22.49 -8.61 -17.20
C PRO A 91 23.94 -8.20 -16.93
N ARG A 92 24.87 -9.16 -17.03
CA ARG A 92 26.30 -8.90 -16.84
C ARG A 92 26.83 -8.14 -18.06
N PRO A 93 27.49 -6.98 -17.88
CA PRO A 93 28.15 -6.31 -18.99
C PRO A 93 29.22 -7.22 -19.61
N ILE A 94 29.24 -7.30 -20.94
CA ILE A 94 30.18 -8.16 -21.68
C ILE A 94 31.55 -7.48 -21.84
N LYS A 95 31.59 -6.14 -21.87
CA LYS A 95 32.81 -5.35 -22.12
C LYS A 95 32.97 -4.22 -21.09
N GLY A 96 34.22 -3.82 -20.83
CA GLY A 96 34.59 -2.64 -20.04
C GLY A 96 35.44 -2.94 -18.79
N ARG A 97 36.55 -2.21 -18.64
CA ARG A 97 37.49 -2.30 -17.49
C ARG A 97 37.03 -1.48 -16.28
N ARG A 98 35.82 -1.72 -15.77
CA ARG A 98 35.33 -1.05 -14.54
C ARG A 98 34.73 -2.06 -13.57
N GLY A 99 35.57 -2.64 -12.71
CA GLY A 99 35.19 -3.66 -11.71
C GLY A 99 33.98 -3.26 -10.86
N LYS A 100 33.89 -1.99 -10.44
CA LYS A 100 32.73 -1.46 -9.67
C LYS A 100 31.38 -1.58 -10.38
N ARG A 101 31.35 -1.73 -11.71
CA ARG A 101 30.13 -1.88 -12.51
C ARG A 101 29.86 -3.35 -12.93
N MET A 102 30.69 -4.31 -12.51
CA MET A 102 30.56 -5.72 -12.87
C MET A 102 29.60 -6.52 -11.98
N HIS A 103 29.11 -5.96 -10.86
CA HIS A 103 28.15 -6.68 -9.99
C HIS A 103 26.85 -6.99 -10.74
N THR A 104 26.25 -8.18 -10.54
CA THR A 104 24.99 -8.58 -11.19
C THR A 104 23.78 -8.44 -10.28
N ARG A 105 23.97 -8.45 -8.95
CA ARG A 105 22.90 -8.23 -7.98
C ARG A 105 22.35 -6.80 -8.12
N LYS A 106 21.03 -6.67 -8.18
CA LYS A 106 20.30 -5.41 -8.31
C LYS A 106 19.34 -5.25 -7.14
N ASN A 107 19.61 -4.27 -6.29
CA ASN A 107 18.69 -3.84 -5.25
C ASN A 107 17.66 -2.89 -5.86
N LEU A 108 16.39 -3.31 -5.92
CA LEU A 108 15.32 -2.44 -6.39
C LEU A 108 14.96 -1.44 -5.30
N LYS A 109 14.79 -0.17 -5.70
CA LYS A 109 14.14 0.84 -4.86
C LYS A 109 12.65 0.50 -4.61
N MET A 110 12.04 -0.28 -5.51
CA MET A 110 10.62 -0.59 -5.48
C MET A 110 10.35 -1.81 -4.60
N SER A 111 9.33 -1.73 -3.73
CA SER A 111 8.83 -2.90 -3.01
C SER A 111 8.07 -3.87 -3.95
N TYR A 112 8.05 -5.17 -3.63
CA TYR A 112 7.25 -6.17 -4.39
C TYR A 112 5.78 -5.79 -4.52
N LYS A 113 5.23 -5.13 -3.50
CA LYS A 113 3.86 -4.60 -3.53
C LYS A 113 3.69 -3.53 -4.62
N TRP A 114 4.65 -2.62 -4.76
CA TRP A 114 4.61 -1.60 -5.83
C TRP A 114 4.87 -2.23 -7.21
N ILE A 115 5.69 -3.29 -7.29
CA ILE A 115 5.87 -4.06 -8.53
C ILE A 115 4.56 -4.74 -8.93
N ALA A 116 3.82 -5.32 -7.98
CA ALA A 116 2.51 -5.92 -8.22
C ALA A 116 1.52 -4.88 -8.79
N GLU A 117 1.42 -3.71 -8.16
CA GLU A 117 0.57 -2.61 -8.65
C GLU A 117 0.93 -2.18 -10.08
N GLN A 118 2.22 -2.07 -10.40
CA GLN A 118 2.68 -1.71 -11.75
C GLN A 118 2.34 -2.78 -12.79
N ARG A 119 2.49 -4.07 -12.44
CA ARG A 119 2.13 -5.18 -13.34
C ARG A 119 0.65 -5.19 -13.69
N VAL A 120 -0.22 -4.86 -12.73
CA VAL A 120 -1.66 -4.74 -12.96
C VAL A 120 -1.97 -3.54 -13.85
N ALA A 121 -1.43 -2.37 -13.53
CA ALA A 121 -1.66 -1.16 -14.31
C ALA A 121 -1.15 -1.28 -15.77
N ASN A 122 -0.07 -2.04 -16.00
CA ASN A 122 0.43 -2.32 -17.34
C ASN A 122 -0.52 -3.20 -18.16
N LYS A 123 -1.17 -4.20 -17.54
CA LYS A 123 -2.07 -5.12 -18.24
C LYS A 123 -3.48 -4.54 -18.40
N HIS A 124 -3.95 -3.80 -17.39
CA HIS A 124 -5.30 -3.24 -17.32
C HIS A 124 -5.22 -1.71 -17.43
N THR A 125 -4.97 -1.22 -18.64
CA THR A 125 -4.75 0.21 -18.94
C THR A 125 -6.01 1.07 -18.79
N ASN A 126 -7.18 0.45 -18.86
CA ASN A 126 -8.48 1.09 -18.63
C ASN A 126 -8.79 1.28 -17.13
N LEU A 127 -8.04 0.65 -16.23
CA LEU A 127 -8.28 0.71 -14.80
C LEU A 127 -7.23 1.56 -14.09
N GLU A 128 -7.65 2.29 -13.06
CA GLU A 128 -6.75 3.03 -12.17
C GLU A 128 -6.57 2.29 -10.84
N VAL A 129 -5.31 2.11 -10.42
CA VAL A 129 -5.03 1.41 -9.16
C VAL A 129 -5.20 2.36 -7.97
N LEU A 130 -6.10 1.97 -7.07
CA LEU A 130 -6.34 2.67 -5.82
C LEU A 130 -5.26 2.33 -4.79
N ASN A 131 -5.15 1.04 -4.45
CA ASN A 131 -4.22 0.51 -3.46
C ASN A 131 -4.06 -1.01 -3.63
N SER A 132 -3.28 -1.64 -2.76
CA SER A 132 -3.15 -3.10 -2.72
C SER A 132 -2.89 -3.61 -1.31
N TYR A 133 -2.98 -4.91 -1.09
CA TYR A 133 -2.59 -5.55 0.16
C TYR A 133 -2.06 -6.97 -0.08
N LYS A 134 -1.25 -7.44 0.87
CA LYS A 134 -0.67 -8.79 0.82
C LYS A 134 -1.68 -9.79 1.37
N ILE A 135 -1.91 -10.87 0.63
CA ILE A 135 -2.75 -11.98 1.07
C ILE A 135 -1.93 -13.16 1.58
N GLY A 136 -0.71 -13.35 1.05
CA GLY A 136 0.18 -14.38 1.56
C GLY A 136 1.54 -14.43 0.86
N LYS A 137 2.31 -15.47 1.19
CA LYS A 137 3.61 -15.78 0.61
C LYS A 137 3.77 -17.30 0.57
N ASP A 138 4.32 -17.83 -0.52
CA ASP A 138 4.92 -19.17 -0.54
C ASP A 138 6.46 -19.01 -0.65
N GLY A 139 7.23 -20.08 -0.83
CA GLY A 139 8.69 -20.01 -1.01
C GLY A 139 9.17 -19.19 -2.21
N ILE A 140 8.38 -19.15 -3.29
CA ILE A 140 8.78 -18.67 -4.62
C ILE A 140 8.15 -17.31 -4.95
N ASN A 141 6.99 -16.98 -4.42
CA ASN A 141 6.07 -15.93 -4.81
C ASN A 141 5.44 -15.21 -3.59
N TYR A 142 5.23 -13.91 -3.75
CA TYR A 142 4.33 -13.12 -2.93
C TYR A 142 2.99 -12.98 -3.64
N PHE A 143 1.92 -13.10 -2.88
CA PHE A 143 0.56 -12.93 -3.39
C PHE A 143 -0.03 -11.62 -2.86
N TYR A 144 -0.57 -10.82 -3.76
CA TYR A 144 -1.22 -9.55 -3.47
C TYR A 144 -2.60 -9.50 -4.11
N GLU A 145 -3.51 -8.77 -3.47
CA GLU A 145 -4.74 -8.29 -4.10
C GLU A 145 -4.60 -6.78 -4.33
N VAL A 146 -4.79 -6.37 -5.59
CA VAL A 146 -4.74 -4.98 -6.03
C VAL A 146 -6.16 -4.52 -6.26
N ILE A 147 -6.52 -3.40 -5.62
CA ILE A 147 -7.82 -2.75 -5.78
C ILE A 147 -7.69 -1.73 -6.91
N CYS A 148 -8.44 -1.97 -7.96
CA CYS A 148 -8.56 -1.14 -9.14
C CYS A 148 -9.95 -0.51 -9.19
N VAL A 149 -10.02 0.64 -9.86
CA VAL A 149 -11.26 1.37 -10.11
C VAL A 149 -11.33 1.66 -11.60
N ASP A 150 -12.50 1.43 -12.19
CA ASP A 150 -12.83 1.83 -13.55
C ASP A 150 -13.35 3.29 -13.53
N PRO A 151 -12.55 4.27 -14.00
CA PRO A 151 -12.94 5.68 -13.97
C PRO A 151 -14.04 6.02 -14.99
N GLN A 152 -14.34 5.14 -15.95
CA GLN A 152 -15.36 5.41 -16.97
C GLN A 152 -16.78 5.18 -16.45
N ARG A 153 -16.94 4.37 -15.39
CA ARG A 153 -18.23 3.98 -14.82
C ARG A 153 -18.97 5.13 -14.13
N PRO A 154 -20.29 5.30 -14.36
CA PRO A 154 -21.07 6.37 -13.74
C PRO A 154 -21.10 6.25 -12.20
N GLU A 155 -21.12 5.04 -11.66
CA GLU A 155 -21.12 4.80 -10.21
C GLU A 155 -19.84 5.28 -9.52
N ILE A 156 -18.74 5.39 -10.27
CA ILE A 156 -17.48 5.95 -9.79
C ILE A 156 -17.46 7.46 -9.95
N LYS A 157 -17.92 7.98 -11.09
CA LYS A 157 -18.00 9.42 -11.36
C LYS A 157 -18.91 10.15 -10.36
N ASN A 158 -20.05 9.55 -10.04
CA ASN A 158 -21.07 10.15 -9.17
C ASN A 158 -20.76 9.98 -7.66
N ASP A 159 -19.82 9.11 -7.28
CA ASP A 159 -19.47 8.91 -5.87
C ASP A 159 -18.46 9.95 -5.38
N LYS A 160 -18.96 10.89 -4.55
CA LYS A 160 -18.21 11.99 -3.94
C LYS A 160 -16.95 11.57 -3.18
N THR A 161 -16.85 10.31 -2.74
CA THR A 161 -15.69 9.82 -1.95
C THR A 161 -14.53 9.32 -2.82
N ILE A 162 -14.80 8.86 -4.04
CA ILE A 162 -13.79 8.23 -4.92
C ILE A 162 -13.62 8.96 -6.26
N ASN A 163 -14.56 9.82 -6.66
CA ASN A 163 -14.54 10.54 -7.94
C ASN A 163 -13.22 11.29 -8.22
N TRP A 164 -12.45 11.67 -7.20
CA TRP A 164 -11.11 12.25 -7.35
C TRP A 164 -10.20 11.40 -8.24
N ILE A 165 -10.37 10.07 -8.28
CA ILE A 165 -9.56 9.16 -9.09
C ILE A 165 -9.80 9.34 -10.60
N VAL A 166 -10.97 9.86 -10.99
CA VAL A 166 -11.36 10.10 -12.39
C VAL A 166 -10.55 11.25 -13.01
N ASN A 167 -10.09 12.20 -12.19
CA ASN A 167 -9.32 13.34 -12.66
C ASN A 167 -8.07 12.90 -13.43
N ARG A 168 -7.79 13.56 -14.58
CA ARG A 168 -6.60 13.28 -15.41
C ARG A 168 -5.28 13.32 -14.63
N LYS A 169 -5.19 14.15 -13.59
CA LYS A 169 -4.03 14.23 -12.67
C LYS A 169 -3.75 12.90 -11.94
N ASN A 170 -4.72 11.99 -11.86
CA ASN A 170 -4.59 10.67 -11.23
C ASN A 170 -4.36 9.53 -12.24
N LYS A 171 -4.37 9.82 -13.55
CA LYS A 171 -4.04 8.82 -14.57
C LYS A 171 -2.65 8.23 -14.32
N ASN A 172 -2.49 6.92 -14.45
CA ASN A 172 -1.19 6.24 -14.34
C ASN A 172 -0.44 6.56 -13.03
N ARG A 173 -1.19 6.79 -11.94
CA ARG A 173 -0.62 7.22 -10.64
C ARG A 173 0.38 6.24 -10.03
N VAL A 174 0.26 4.96 -10.38
CA VAL A 174 1.16 3.88 -9.95
C VAL A 174 2.58 4.11 -10.45
N PHE A 175 2.73 4.42 -11.74
CA PHE A 175 4.03 4.62 -12.38
C PHE A 175 4.73 5.88 -11.86
N ARG A 176 3.95 6.90 -11.52
CA ARG A 176 4.42 8.13 -10.85
C ARG A 176 4.71 7.93 -9.35
N GLY A 177 4.43 6.74 -8.83
CA GLY A 177 4.69 6.37 -7.45
C GLY A 177 3.86 7.15 -6.43
N LEU A 178 2.57 7.32 -6.70
CA LEU A 178 1.61 8.03 -5.84
C LEU A 178 0.75 7.08 -4.99
N THR A 179 0.83 5.77 -5.21
CA THR A 179 0.19 4.76 -4.34
C THR A 179 0.87 4.70 -2.97
N SER A 180 0.19 4.11 -1.98
CA SER A 180 0.74 3.99 -0.61
C SER A 180 2.04 3.17 -0.56
N SER A 181 2.14 2.11 -1.38
CA SER A 181 3.34 1.26 -1.48
C SER A 181 4.52 2.01 -2.11
N ALA A 182 4.24 2.82 -3.13
CA ALA A 182 5.24 3.63 -3.81
C ALA A 182 5.71 4.81 -2.96
N LYS A 183 4.80 5.53 -2.30
CA LYS A 183 5.13 6.58 -1.33
C LYS A 183 6.04 6.05 -0.21
N LYS A 184 5.77 4.83 0.29
CA LYS A 184 6.69 4.12 1.21
C LYS A 184 8.06 3.92 0.59
N SER A 185 8.11 3.34 -0.61
CA SER A 185 9.37 3.05 -1.33
C SER A 185 10.17 4.32 -1.69
N ARG A 186 9.50 5.47 -1.80
CA ARG A 186 10.12 6.79 -2.03
C ARG A 186 10.62 7.47 -0.75
N GLY A 187 10.38 6.91 0.44
CA GLY A 187 10.76 7.54 1.71
C GLY A 187 9.85 8.70 2.13
N LEU A 188 8.62 8.77 1.60
CA LEU A 188 7.69 9.89 1.84
C LEU A 188 6.71 9.67 3.00
N ARG A 189 6.90 8.60 3.79
CA ARG A 189 6.06 8.34 4.98
C ARG A 189 6.52 9.12 6.20
N ASP A 190 7.83 9.15 6.41
CA ASP A 190 8.43 10.02 7.42
C ASP A 190 8.36 11.47 6.93
N LYS A 191 8.06 12.42 7.82
CA LYS A 191 7.88 13.86 7.56
C LYS A 191 8.95 14.74 8.23
N SER A 192 9.99 14.14 8.80
CA SER A 192 11.07 14.90 9.44
C SER A 192 11.63 16.01 8.54
N PRO A 193 11.94 17.21 9.08
CA PRO A 193 12.57 18.30 8.33
C PRO A 193 13.90 17.91 7.67
N THR A 194 14.62 16.95 8.25
CA THR A 194 15.91 16.45 7.71
C THR A 194 15.74 15.53 6.49
N ASN A 195 14.50 15.16 6.16
CA ASN A 195 14.22 14.22 5.09
C ASN A 195 14.40 14.83 3.69
N LYS A 196 15.57 14.57 3.09
CA LYS A 196 15.95 14.98 1.72
C LYS A 196 15.17 14.28 0.59
N ASN A 197 14.10 13.54 0.89
CA ASN A 197 13.26 12.91 -0.13
C ASN A 197 12.14 13.84 -0.64
N ARG A 198 11.90 14.99 0.00
CA ARG A 198 10.88 15.98 -0.41
C ARG A 198 11.49 17.16 -1.20
N PRO A 199 10.74 17.76 -2.16
CA PRO A 199 9.47 17.26 -2.70
C PRO A 199 9.65 15.98 -3.53
N SER A 200 10.84 15.79 -4.09
CA SER A 200 11.36 14.51 -4.58
C SER A 200 12.88 14.49 -4.47
N ARG A 201 13.48 13.30 -4.35
CA ARG A 201 14.95 13.15 -4.30
C ARG A 201 15.70 13.85 -5.44
N ARG A 202 15.14 13.84 -6.66
CA ARG A 202 15.79 14.48 -7.81
C ARG A 202 15.66 16.00 -7.77
N ALA A 203 14.51 16.51 -7.30
CA ALA A 203 14.30 17.95 -7.17
C ALA A 203 15.28 18.56 -6.15
N GLY A 204 15.51 17.91 -5.02
CA GLY A 204 16.49 18.37 -4.02
C GLY A 204 17.96 18.19 -4.44
N GLN A 205 18.25 17.48 -5.53
CA GLN A 205 19.60 17.37 -6.11
C GLN A 205 19.83 18.38 -7.23
N LYS A 206 18.81 19.13 -7.65
CA LYS A 206 18.99 20.18 -8.65
C LYS A 206 19.77 21.33 -8.02
N PRO A 207 20.86 21.80 -8.65
CA PRO A 207 21.51 23.02 -8.20
C PRO A 207 20.53 24.19 -8.30
N ASN A 208 20.61 25.11 -7.34
CA ASN A 208 19.85 26.36 -7.44
C ASN A 208 20.33 27.12 -8.68
N PRO A 209 19.42 27.68 -9.49
CA PRO A 209 19.83 28.59 -10.56
C PRO A 209 20.62 29.75 -9.93
N PRO A 210 21.70 30.22 -10.57
CA PRO A 210 22.44 31.36 -10.06
C PRO A 210 21.49 32.54 -9.85
N SER A 211 21.53 33.14 -8.66
CA SER A 211 20.68 34.27 -8.30
C SER A 211 21.10 35.49 -9.11
N GLY A 212 20.45 35.72 -10.24
CA GLY A 212 20.64 36.90 -11.07
C GLY A 212 20.08 38.15 -10.40
N ARG A 213 20.75 38.67 -9.36
CA ARG A 213 20.64 40.09 -9.01
C ARG A 213 21.38 40.86 -10.09
N ARG A 214 20.66 41.23 -11.15
CA ARG A 214 21.11 42.29 -12.06
C ARG A 214 21.08 43.57 -11.24
N TYR A 215 22.25 44.06 -10.82
CA TYR A 215 22.37 45.42 -10.33
C TYR A 215 22.02 46.35 -11.50
N ILE A 216 20.87 47.00 -11.43
CA ILE A 216 20.51 48.09 -12.32
C ILE A 216 21.39 49.26 -11.87
N LEU A 217 22.50 49.49 -12.57
CA LEU A 217 23.26 50.73 -12.45
C LEU A 217 22.37 51.85 -13.01
N HIS A 218 21.80 52.66 -12.13
CA HIS A 218 21.21 53.94 -12.52
C HIS A 218 22.36 54.82 -13.03
N ARG A 219 22.28 55.18 -14.31
CA ARG A 219 23.11 56.21 -14.96
C ARG A 219 22.50 57.57 -14.70
#